data_AF-A0A359B3C6-F1
#
_entry.id   AF-A0A359B3C6-F1
#
_cell.length_a   1.000
_cell.length_b   1.000
_cell.length_c   1.000
_cell.angle_alpha   90.00
_cell.angle_beta   90.00
_cell.angle_gamma   90.00
#
_symmetry.space_group_name_H-M   'P 1'
#
loop_
_entity.id
_entity.type
_entity.pdbx_description
1 polymer ?
#
loop_
_entity_poly.entity_id
_entity_poly.type
_entity_poly.pdbx_seq_one_letter_code
_entity_poly.pdbx_strand_id
1 'polypeptide(L)'
;MLSLKLAQKLKAAGLEWEPKKGDWLLIYTDGEKRYLKEPVLYDNGACLPWEEDCWLPRLDQLFAEIEARGYAVEVHFTVNRVWVLKKGINDIPRVFDSDTAEDAAARALLWILEQKKGA
;
A
#
# COMPACT_ATOMS: atom_id res chain seq x y z
N MET A 1 8.04 -7.93 -1.08
CA MET A 1 7.35 -7.30 -2.24
C MET A 1 5.86 -7.47 -2.05
N LEU A 2 5.08 -6.39 -2.16
CA LEU A 2 3.64 -6.43 -1.98
C LEU A 2 2.94 -7.31 -3.01
N SER A 3 2.00 -8.14 -2.57
CA SER A 3 1.16 -8.93 -3.45
C SER A 3 0.19 -8.06 -4.26
N LEU A 4 0.05 -8.37 -5.56
CA LEU A 4 -0.83 -7.64 -6.47
C LEU A 4 -2.28 -7.56 -5.95
N LYS A 5 -2.77 -8.65 -5.36
CA LYS A 5 -4.14 -8.70 -4.82
C LYS A 5 -4.36 -7.68 -3.71
N LEU A 6 -3.38 -7.44 -2.84
CA LEU A 6 -3.49 -6.43 -1.78
C LEU A 6 -3.34 -5.02 -2.34
N ALA A 7 -2.44 -4.81 -3.28
CA ALA A 7 -2.30 -3.52 -3.96
C ALA A 7 -3.61 -3.09 -4.66
N GLN A 8 -4.28 -4.00 -5.37
CA GLN A 8 -5.58 -3.75 -5.99
C GLN A 8 -6.67 -3.43 -4.95
N LYS A 9 -6.68 -4.15 -3.82
CA LYS A 9 -7.62 -3.88 -2.72
C LYS A 9 -7.40 -2.50 -2.11
N LEU A 10 -6.15 -2.07 -1.92
CA LEU A 10 -5.83 -0.73 -1.44
C LEU A 10 -6.35 0.35 -2.39
N LYS A 11 -6.11 0.20 -3.70
CA LYS A 11 -6.66 1.09 -4.73
C LYS A 11 -8.20 1.15 -4.65
N ALA A 12 -8.87 0.00 -4.61
CA ALA A 12 -10.33 -0.09 -4.48
C ALA A 12 -10.87 0.47 -3.14
N ALA A 13 -10.06 0.42 -2.09
CA ALA A 13 -10.36 1.03 -0.80
C ALA A 13 -10.27 2.56 -0.82
N GLY A 14 -9.87 3.16 -1.95
CA GLY A 14 -9.74 4.62 -2.11
C GLY A 14 -8.37 5.14 -1.68
N LEU A 15 -7.34 4.31 -1.72
CA LEU A 15 -5.97 4.79 -1.55
C LEU A 15 -5.56 5.55 -2.82
N GLU A 16 -5.69 6.87 -2.76
CA GLU A 16 -5.20 7.79 -3.79
C GLU A 16 -3.70 7.99 -3.58
N TRP A 17 -2.88 7.61 -4.55
CA TRP A 17 -1.43 7.81 -4.47
C TRP A 17 -0.86 8.19 -5.82
N GLU A 18 -0.03 9.23 -5.82
CA GLU A 18 0.76 9.64 -6.98
C GLU A 18 2.11 8.89 -6.97
N PRO A 19 2.35 7.95 -7.90
CA PRO A 19 3.58 7.16 -7.92
C PRO A 19 4.80 8.07 -8.13
N LYS A 20 5.87 7.84 -7.37
CA LYS A 20 7.13 8.60 -7.48
C LYS A 20 8.18 7.83 -8.26
N LYS A 21 9.20 8.55 -8.74
CA LYS A 21 10.36 7.92 -9.38
C LYS A 21 10.99 6.87 -8.43
N GLY A 22 11.19 5.66 -8.92
CA GLY A 22 11.73 4.54 -8.15
C GLY A 22 10.67 3.66 -7.46
N ASP A 23 9.38 3.96 -7.63
CA ASP A 23 8.30 3.12 -7.15
C ASP A 23 7.99 1.99 -8.14
N TRP A 24 7.55 0.85 -7.60
CA TRP A 24 7.13 -0.28 -8.42
C TRP A 24 5.70 -0.08 -8.91
N LEU A 25 5.48 -0.33 -10.19
CA LEU A 25 4.19 -0.34 -10.84
C LEU A 25 4.00 -1.67 -11.58
N LEU A 26 2.78 -2.20 -11.51
CA LEU A 26 2.32 -3.20 -12.46
C LEU A 26 1.51 -2.50 -13.55
N ILE A 27 1.94 -2.67 -14.80
CA ILE A 27 1.21 -2.18 -15.97
C ILE A 27 0.69 -3.35 -16.81
N TYR A 28 -0.43 -3.12 -17.49
CA TYR A 28 -0.96 -4.03 -18.50
C TYR A 28 -0.69 -3.47 -19.88
N THR A 29 0.07 -4.19 -20.70
CA THR A 29 0.38 -3.78 -22.08
C THR A 29 0.18 -4.98 -23.00
N ASP A 30 -0.62 -4.82 -24.04
CA ASP A 30 -0.93 -5.88 -25.01
C ASP A 30 -1.43 -7.19 -24.38
N GLY A 31 -2.18 -7.10 -23.28
CA GLY A 31 -2.69 -8.25 -22.52
C GLY A 31 -1.65 -8.93 -21.62
N GLU A 32 -0.41 -8.43 -21.56
CA GLU A 32 0.65 -8.92 -20.70
C GLU A 32 0.87 -8.05 -19.46
N LYS A 33 1.24 -8.69 -18.35
CA LYS A 33 1.62 -8.04 -17.09
C LYS A 33 3.11 -7.69 -17.10
N ARG A 34 3.45 -6.42 -16.88
CA ARG A 34 4.85 -5.98 -16.76
C ARG A 34 5.08 -5.22 -15.47
N TYR A 35 6.15 -5.57 -14.75
CA TYR A 35 6.60 -4.86 -13.56
C TYR A 35 7.64 -3.80 -13.95
N LEU A 36 7.34 -2.55 -13.66
CA LEU A 36 8.24 -1.42 -13.89
C LEU A 36 8.68 -0.84 -12.54
N LYS A 37 9.95 -0.43 -12.45
CA LYS A 37 10.52 0.21 -11.26
C LYS A 37 10.48 1.73 -11.32
N GLU A 38 10.02 2.29 -12.44
CA GLU A 38 9.83 3.72 -12.62
C GLU A 38 8.52 3.96 -13.37
N PRO A 39 7.74 4.98 -12.98
CA PRO A 39 6.62 5.41 -13.80
C PRO A 39 7.12 5.84 -15.18
N VAL A 40 6.51 5.30 -16.22
CA VAL A 40 6.73 5.79 -17.58
C VAL A 40 6.07 7.16 -17.67
N LEU A 41 6.89 8.19 -17.80
CA LEU A 41 6.45 9.53 -18.17
C LEU A 41 6.38 9.57 -19.70
N TYR A 42 5.21 9.86 -20.24
CA TYR A 42 5.08 10.19 -21.65
C TYR A 42 5.73 11.56 -21.93
N ASP A 43 6.11 11.82 -23.18
CA ASP A 43 6.73 13.09 -23.60
C ASP A 43 5.86 14.33 -23.29
N ASN A 44 4.56 14.14 -23.09
CA ASN A 44 3.62 15.19 -22.68
C ASN A 44 3.57 15.42 -21.15
N GLY A 45 4.42 14.74 -20.37
CA GLY A 45 4.45 14.80 -18.91
C GLY A 45 3.36 13.97 -18.21
N ALA A 46 2.52 13.24 -18.95
CA ALA A 46 1.54 12.35 -18.34
C ALA A 46 2.24 11.13 -17.73
N CYS A 47 1.87 10.80 -16.50
CA CYS A 47 2.33 9.62 -15.80
C CYS A 47 1.26 8.54 -15.92
N LEU A 48 1.64 7.30 -16.27
CA LEU A 48 0.83 6.11 -15.95
C LEU A 48 0.48 6.16 -14.45
N PRO A 49 -0.77 5.84 -14.06
CA PRO A 49 -1.40 4.59 -14.47
C PRO A 49 -2.76 4.74 -15.20
N TRP A 50 -3.04 3.84 -16.15
CA TRP A 50 -4.39 3.59 -16.67
C TRP A 50 -5.28 3.03 -15.55
N GLU A 51 -6.60 2.98 -15.73
CA GLU A 51 -7.52 2.49 -14.69
C GLU A 51 -7.17 1.08 -14.19
N GLU A 52 -6.58 0.25 -15.04
CA GLU A 52 -6.17 -1.14 -14.75
C GLU A 52 -4.79 -1.28 -14.08
N ASP A 53 -3.94 -0.26 -14.20
CA ASP A 53 -2.59 -0.30 -13.66
C ASP A 53 -2.61 -0.21 -12.12
N CYS A 54 -1.66 -0.89 -11.49
CA CYS A 54 -1.64 -1.04 -10.04
C CYS A 54 -0.29 -0.60 -9.47
N TRP A 55 -0.33 0.45 -8.66
CA TRP A 55 0.81 0.87 -7.86
C TRP A 55 1.12 -0.20 -6.81
N LEU A 56 2.40 -0.56 -6.65
CA LEU A 56 2.89 -1.54 -5.69
C LEU A 56 3.69 -0.81 -4.60
N PRO A 57 3.02 -0.27 -3.56
CA PRO A 57 3.68 0.44 -2.49
C PRO A 57 4.82 -0.36 -1.86
N ARG A 58 5.92 0.34 -1.56
CA ARG A 58 6.96 -0.17 -0.68
C ARG A 58 6.53 -0.09 0.78
N LEU A 59 7.25 -0.82 1.63
CA LEU A 59 6.97 -0.89 3.07
C LEU A 59 6.98 0.49 3.75
N ASP A 60 7.98 1.32 3.43
CA ASP A 60 8.13 2.68 3.96
C ASP A 60 6.92 3.57 3.59
N GLN A 61 6.39 3.40 2.38
CA GLN A 61 5.23 4.15 1.90
C GLN A 61 3.95 3.74 2.60
N LEU A 62 3.77 2.43 2.85
CA LEU A 62 2.64 1.91 3.62
C LEU A 62 2.66 2.45 5.06
N PHE A 63 3.83 2.49 5.69
CA PHE A 63 3.98 3.02 7.05
C PHE A 63 3.69 4.51 7.12
N ALA A 64 4.23 5.30 6.19
CA ALA A 64 3.97 6.73 6.13
C ALA A 64 2.45 7.03 6.03
N GLU A 65 1.72 6.25 5.24
CA GLU A 65 0.27 6.40 5.10
C GLU A 65 -0.50 6.02 6.37
N ILE A 66 -0.12 4.90 7.01
CA ILE A 66 -0.69 4.48 8.30
C ILE A 66 -0.48 5.59 9.34
N GLU A 67 0.72 6.17 9.39
CA GLU A 67 1.08 7.24 10.32
C GLU A 67 0.33 8.54 10.05
N ALA A 68 0.21 8.94 8.78
CA ALA A 68 -0.56 10.11 8.35
C ALA A 68 -2.04 9.99 8.74
N ARG A 69 -2.55 8.77 8.85
CA ARG A 69 -3.93 8.48 9.30
C ARG A 69 -4.09 8.44 10.82
N GLY A 70 -3.04 8.78 11.57
CA GLY A 70 -3.10 8.89 13.03
C GLY A 70 -2.84 7.59 13.77
N TYR A 71 -2.21 6.61 13.12
CA TYR A 71 -1.79 5.37 13.76
C TYR A 71 -0.27 5.39 14.01
N ALA A 72 0.19 4.66 15.02
CA ALA A 72 1.58 4.27 15.17
C ALA A 72 1.74 2.87 14.61
N VAL A 73 2.88 2.59 13.98
CA VAL A 73 3.17 1.29 13.37
C VAL A 73 4.47 0.71 13.95
N GLU A 74 4.44 -0.57 14.27
CA GLU A 74 5.62 -1.33 14.68
C GLU A 74 5.70 -2.60 13.82
N VAL A 75 6.92 -2.96 13.39
CA VAL A 75 7.16 -4.10 12.52
C VAL A 75 8.11 -5.09 13.16
N HIS A 76 7.73 -6.36 13.14
CA HIS A 76 8.54 -7.48 13.58
C HIS A 76 8.94 -8.30 12.37
N PHE A 77 10.10 -7.97 11.78
CA PHE A 77 10.60 -8.58 10.55
C PHE A 77 10.85 -10.09 10.66
N THR A 78 11.21 -10.58 11.85
CA THR A 78 11.47 -12.02 12.07
C THR A 78 10.24 -12.89 11.88
N VAL A 79 9.04 -12.31 11.99
CA VAL A 79 7.75 -13.00 11.90
C VAL A 79 6.79 -12.33 10.91
N ASN A 80 7.28 -11.39 10.09
CA ASN A 80 6.50 -10.62 9.11
C ASN A 80 5.17 -10.10 9.68
N ARG A 81 5.24 -9.50 10.87
CA ARG A 81 4.08 -9.03 11.63
C ARG A 81 4.13 -7.52 11.79
N VAL A 82 2.98 -6.88 11.64
CA VAL A 82 2.81 -5.44 11.81
C VAL A 82 1.77 -5.18 12.91
N TRP A 83 2.11 -4.30 13.84
CA TRP A 83 1.23 -3.80 14.88
C TRP A 83 0.83 -2.38 14.54
N VAL A 84 -0.46 -2.08 14.65
CA VAL A 84 -0.97 -0.71 14.50
C VAL A 84 -1.76 -0.30 15.73
N LEU A 85 -1.48 0.90 16.22
CA LEU A 85 -2.10 1.49 17.40
C LEU A 85 -2.65 2.86 17.05
N LYS A 86 -3.90 3.16 17.40
CA LYS A 86 -4.46 4.49 17.18
C LYS A 86 -3.85 5.49 18.16
N LYS A 87 -3.21 6.54 17.66
CA LYS A 87 -2.56 7.55 18.50
C LYS A 87 -3.60 8.26 19.37
N GLY A 88 -3.24 8.53 20.63
CA GLY A 88 -4.09 9.25 21.58
C GLY A 88 -5.17 8.43 22.26
N ILE A 89 -5.20 7.11 22.06
CA ILE A 89 -6.12 6.19 22.74
C ILE A 89 -5.29 5.09 23.41
N ASN A 90 -5.59 4.78 24.68
CA ASN A 90 -5.09 3.58 25.34
C ASN A 90 -5.87 2.36 24.83
N ASP A 91 -5.50 1.89 23.64
CA ASP A 91 -6.06 0.68 23.04
C ASP A 91 -4.99 -0.41 22.94
N ILE A 92 -5.42 -1.65 22.74
CA ILE A 92 -4.54 -2.77 22.45
C ILE A 92 -4.13 -2.66 20.97
N PRO A 93 -2.84 -2.80 20.63
CA PRO A 93 -2.41 -2.78 19.24
C PRO A 93 -3.12 -3.87 18.44
N ARG A 94 -3.61 -3.51 17.24
CA ARG A 94 -4.13 -4.47 16.28
C ARG A 94 -2.97 -5.10 15.54
N VAL A 95 -2.97 -6.42 15.49
CA VAL A 95 -1.88 -7.22 14.94
C VAL A 95 -2.29 -7.81 13.60
N PHE A 96 -1.40 -7.68 12.62
CA PHE A 96 -1.55 -8.21 11.28
C PHE A 96 -0.31 -9.02 10.90
N ASP A 97 -0.50 -10.26 10.47
CA ASP A 97 0.54 -11.16 9.97
C ASP A 97 0.33 -11.50 8.48
N SER A 98 1.42 -11.80 7.79
CA SER A 98 1.43 -12.28 6.41
C SER A 98 2.78 -12.91 6.06
N ASP A 99 2.90 -13.45 4.86
CA ASP A 99 4.14 -14.04 4.35
C ASP A 99 5.26 -13.02 4.15
N THR A 100 4.92 -11.73 4.00
CA THR A 100 5.86 -10.61 3.86
C THR A 100 5.44 -9.43 4.73
N ALA A 101 6.42 -8.63 5.16
CA ALA A 101 6.16 -7.41 5.94
C ALA A 101 5.29 -6.41 5.15
N GLU A 102 5.46 -6.32 3.82
CA GLU A 102 4.63 -5.45 2.97
C GLU A 102 3.17 -5.90 2.94
N ASP A 103 2.91 -7.19 2.81
CA ASP A 103 1.53 -7.69 2.84
C ASP A 103 0.89 -7.49 4.22
N ALA A 104 1.64 -7.68 5.31
CA ALA A 104 1.16 -7.41 6.66
C ALA A 104 0.82 -5.92 6.86
N ALA A 105 1.69 -5.01 6.39
CA ALA A 105 1.46 -3.58 6.42
C ALA A 105 0.25 -3.17 5.55
N ALA A 106 0.12 -3.76 4.35
CA ALA A 106 -1.00 -3.48 3.46
C ALA A 106 -2.34 -3.96 4.03
N ARG A 107 -2.38 -5.11 4.72
CA ARG A 107 -3.56 -5.57 5.46
C ARG A 107 -3.94 -4.59 6.57
N ALA A 108 -2.96 -4.11 7.31
CA ALA A 108 -3.18 -3.12 8.37
C ALA A 108 -3.75 -1.82 7.81
N LEU A 109 -3.17 -1.30 6.72
CA LEU A 109 -3.67 -0.10 6.05
C LEU A 109 -5.08 -0.30 5.49
N LEU A 110 -5.35 -1.45 4.85
CA LEU A 110 -6.68 -1.76 4.32
C LEU A 110 -7.74 -1.74 5.42
N TRP A 111 -7.45 -2.33 6.58
CA TRP A 111 -8.36 -2.28 7.73
C TRP A 111 -8.64 -0.84 8.19
N ILE A 112 -7.63 0.04 8.22
CA ILE A 112 -7.81 1.47 8.53
C ILE A 112 -8.72 2.15 7.49
N LEU A 113 -8.56 1.84 6.21
CA LEU A 113 -9.38 2.39 5.13
C LEU A 113 -10.83 1.94 5.22
N GLU A 114 -11.05 0.67 5.51
CA GLU A 114 -12.39 0.07 5.65
C GLU A 114 -13.15 0.65 6.86
N GLN A 115 -12.47 0.94 7.97
CA GLN A 115 -13.08 1.58 9.14
C GLN A 115 -13.70 2.95 8.81
N LYS A 116 -13.10 3.72 7.90
CA LYS A 116 -13.60 5.06 7.53
C LYS A 116 -14.78 5.03 6.57
N LYS A 117 -15.03 3.91 5.88
CA LYS A 117 -16.20 3.78 4.96
C LYS A 117 -17.49 3.42 5.70
N GLY A 118 -17.41 3.00 6.95
CA GLY A 118 -18.56 2.60 7.78
C GLY A 118 -18.95 3.59 8.88
N ALA A 119 -18.36 4.79 8.91
CA ALA A 119 -18.65 5.86 9.87
C ALA A 119 -19.24 7.07 9.13
#